data_AF-A0A8C7YQ95-F1
#
_entry.id   AF-A0A8C7YQ95-F1
#
_cell.length_a   1.000
_cell.length_b   1.000
_cell.length_c   1.000
_cell.angle_alpha   90.00
_cell.angle_beta   90.00
_cell.angle_gamma   90.00
#
_symmetry.space_group_name_H-M   'P 1'
#
loop_
_entity.id
_entity.type
_entity.pdbx_description
1 polymer ?
#
loop_
_entity_poly.entity_id
_entity_poly.type
_entity_poly.pdbx_seq_one_letter_code
_entity_poly.pdbx_strand_id
1 'polypeptide(L)'
;YGWLRNVHTTDFPGNYPGFQDDWDMKSFQKNFRIDVVHLDENNIEFDMVGIDAAIANAFRRILLAEVPTMAIEKVFIYNNTSIVQDEVLAHRLGLVPIKADPRLFEYKNIEASEIDTIQLQLKIKCSRNPRASKESSDPRELYLNHIALHLNSFSRGAVSAGLRRSSKYYFYCLTMYPVKVNSYPPLPAVTV
;
A
#
# COMPACT_ATOMS: atom_id res chain seq x y z
N TYR A 1 5.62 -26.16 -29.55
CA TYR A 1 5.70 -25.95 -28.09
C TYR A 1 6.97 -26.60 -27.58
N GLY A 2 7.88 -25.82 -26.98
CA GLY A 2 9.13 -26.32 -26.41
C GLY A 2 9.10 -26.27 -24.89
N TRP A 3 9.43 -27.39 -24.23
CA TRP A 3 9.52 -27.46 -22.78
C TRP A 3 10.80 -26.77 -22.29
N LEU A 4 10.70 -26.02 -21.20
CA LEU A 4 11.85 -25.49 -20.47
C LEU A 4 12.64 -26.66 -19.87
N ARG A 5 13.96 -26.64 -20.05
CA ARG A 5 14.90 -27.61 -19.48
C ARG A 5 15.85 -26.89 -18.53
N ASN A 6 16.48 -27.62 -17.61
CA ASN A 6 17.47 -27.10 -16.64
C ASN A 6 16.92 -26.01 -15.71
N VAL A 7 15.80 -26.31 -15.04
CA VAL A 7 15.11 -25.34 -14.15
C VAL A 7 15.60 -25.38 -12.70
N HIS A 8 16.44 -26.34 -12.34
CA HIS A 8 16.93 -26.54 -10.98
C HIS A 8 18.37 -26.07 -10.83
N THR A 9 18.66 -25.43 -9.70
CA THR A 9 20.02 -25.19 -9.17
C THR A 9 20.71 -26.55 -8.95
N THR A 10 21.95 -26.69 -9.42
CA THR A 10 22.70 -27.97 -9.41
C THR A 10 24.14 -27.83 -8.91
N ASP A 11 24.57 -26.61 -8.65
CA ASP A 11 25.81 -26.16 -8.03
C ASP A 11 25.79 -26.42 -6.52
N PHE A 12 25.69 -27.70 -6.18
CA PHE A 12 25.80 -28.20 -4.81
C PHE A 12 26.94 -29.23 -4.72
N PRO A 13 27.65 -29.30 -3.59
CA PRO A 13 28.80 -30.17 -3.46
C PRO A 13 28.41 -31.64 -3.65
N GLY A 14 29.19 -32.35 -4.48
CA GLY A 14 28.97 -33.76 -4.79
C GLY A 14 28.05 -34.05 -5.98
N ASN A 15 27.50 -33.03 -6.65
CA ASN A 15 26.62 -33.24 -7.80
C ASN A 15 27.39 -33.52 -9.11
N TYR A 16 28.62 -32.98 -9.25
CA TYR A 16 29.48 -33.20 -10.41
C TYR A 16 30.86 -33.76 -10.01
N PRO A 17 31.36 -34.82 -10.68
CA PRO A 17 32.68 -35.36 -10.40
C PRO A 17 33.76 -34.36 -10.82
N GLY A 18 34.67 -34.02 -9.90
CA GLY A 18 35.79 -33.11 -10.16
C GLY A 18 35.49 -31.62 -9.97
N PHE A 19 34.25 -31.25 -9.64
CA PHE A 19 33.88 -29.88 -9.27
C PHE A 19 33.82 -29.74 -7.75
N GLN A 20 34.34 -28.62 -7.23
CA GLN A 20 34.23 -28.24 -5.82
C GLN A 20 33.21 -27.10 -5.71
N ASP A 21 31.94 -27.48 -5.62
CA ASP A 21 30.83 -26.54 -5.41
C ASP A 21 30.56 -26.30 -3.90
N ASP A 22 31.61 -26.42 -3.09
CA ASP A 22 31.53 -26.08 -1.66
C ASP A 22 31.34 -24.58 -1.48
N TRP A 23 30.59 -24.21 -0.45
CA TRP A 23 30.37 -22.80 -0.13
C TRP A 23 31.67 -22.10 0.26
N ASP A 24 32.09 -21.12 -0.54
CA ASP A 24 33.19 -20.21 -0.23
C ASP A 24 32.73 -18.74 -0.28
N MET A 25 32.86 -18.07 0.87
CA MET A 25 32.51 -16.66 1.02
C MET A 25 33.37 -15.76 0.12
N LYS A 26 34.65 -16.09 -0.10
CA LYS A 26 35.55 -15.25 -0.91
C LYS A 26 35.15 -15.30 -2.39
N SER A 27 34.87 -16.51 -2.90
CA SER A 27 34.31 -16.71 -4.24
C SER A 27 32.99 -15.95 -4.42
N PHE A 28 32.07 -16.07 -3.46
CA PHE A 28 30.79 -15.35 -3.50
C PHE A 28 31.00 -13.83 -3.55
N GLN A 29 31.81 -13.25 -2.65
CA GLN A 29 32.08 -11.81 -2.61
C GLN A 29 32.73 -11.29 -3.90
N LYS A 30 33.59 -12.09 -4.54
CA LYS A 30 34.24 -11.71 -5.80
C LYS A 30 33.27 -11.69 -6.98
N ASN A 31 32.29 -12.60 -6.98
CA ASN A 31 31.37 -12.79 -8.10
C ASN A 31 30.07 -12.00 -7.96
N PHE A 32 29.64 -11.73 -6.72
CA PHE A 32 28.42 -11.00 -6.43
C PHE A 32 28.56 -9.51 -6.78
N ARG A 33 27.65 -9.02 -7.61
CA ARG A 33 27.55 -7.58 -7.94
C ARG A 33 26.10 -7.16 -8.15
N ILE A 34 25.86 -5.87 -7.97
CA ILE A 34 24.57 -5.23 -8.20
C ILE A 34 24.77 -4.08 -9.16
N ASP A 35 24.06 -4.13 -10.29
CA ASP A 35 24.12 -3.11 -11.34
C ASP A 35 22.77 -2.39 -11.39
N VAL A 36 22.71 -1.10 -11.03
CA VAL A 36 21.47 -0.32 -11.07
C VAL A 36 21.23 0.17 -12.49
N VAL A 37 20.13 -0.27 -13.08
CA VAL A 37 19.74 0.04 -14.47
C VAL A 37 18.98 1.36 -14.53
N HIS A 38 18.02 1.55 -13.61
CA HIS A 38 17.15 2.71 -13.61
C HIS A 38 16.70 3.08 -12.19
N LEU A 39 16.56 4.38 -11.93
CA LEU A 39 16.15 4.92 -10.63
C LEU A 39 15.30 6.18 -10.81
N ASP A 40 14.03 6.07 -10.42
CA ASP A 40 13.06 7.17 -10.34
C ASP A 40 12.61 7.39 -8.89
N GLU A 41 11.79 8.43 -8.66
CA GLU A 41 11.22 8.74 -7.33
C GLU A 41 10.43 7.58 -6.70
N ASN A 42 9.75 6.75 -7.50
CA ASN A 42 8.88 5.67 -7.02
C ASN A 42 9.26 4.27 -7.54
N ASN A 43 10.26 4.18 -8.43
CA ASN A 43 10.64 2.93 -9.09
C ASN A 43 12.16 2.74 -9.06
N ILE A 44 12.61 1.50 -8.87
CA ILE A 44 14.01 1.12 -8.96
C ILE A 44 14.12 -0.18 -9.77
N GLU A 45 15.06 -0.21 -10.70
CA GLU A 45 15.40 -1.38 -11.51
C GLU A 45 16.89 -1.67 -11.38
N PHE A 46 17.23 -2.90 -11.00
CA PHE A 46 18.61 -3.32 -10.77
C PHE A 46 18.77 -4.81 -11.05
N ASP A 47 19.97 -5.18 -11.49
CA ASP A 47 20.39 -6.55 -11.73
C ASP A 47 21.22 -7.06 -10.56
N MET A 48 20.89 -8.25 -10.04
CA MET A 48 21.71 -8.96 -9.06
C MET A 48 22.38 -10.15 -9.73
N VAL A 49 23.71 -10.11 -9.85
CA VAL A 49 24.50 -11.17 -10.50
C VAL A 49 25.28 -11.95 -9.44
N GLY A 50 25.31 -13.29 -9.59
CA GLY A 50 26.07 -14.17 -8.69
C GLY A 50 25.33 -14.56 -7.40
N ILE A 51 23.98 -14.52 -7.41
CA ILE A 51 23.13 -14.93 -6.29
C ILE A 51 22.23 -16.10 -6.69
N ASP A 52 21.94 -16.99 -5.75
CA ASP A 52 20.98 -18.08 -5.97
C ASP A 52 19.52 -17.59 -5.99
N ALA A 53 18.69 -18.28 -6.77
CA ALA A 53 17.27 -17.97 -6.92
C ALA A 53 16.50 -18.03 -5.60
N ALA A 54 16.89 -18.87 -4.65
CA ALA A 54 16.25 -18.96 -3.34
C ALA A 54 16.39 -17.66 -2.54
N ILE A 55 17.58 -17.04 -2.55
CA ILE A 55 17.85 -15.79 -1.83
C ILE A 55 17.15 -14.61 -2.52
N ALA A 56 17.19 -14.55 -3.86
CA ALA A 56 16.46 -13.52 -4.62
C ALA A 56 14.94 -13.59 -4.35
N ASN A 57 14.36 -14.79 -4.31
CA ASN A 57 12.95 -14.97 -3.97
C ASN A 57 12.66 -14.65 -2.50
N ALA A 58 13.61 -14.86 -1.58
CA ALA A 58 13.47 -14.43 -0.19
C ALA A 58 13.34 -12.91 -0.09
N PHE A 59 14.21 -12.13 -0.77
CA PHE A 59 14.07 -10.67 -0.83
C PHE A 59 12.72 -10.25 -1.41
N ARG A 60 12.27 -10.87 -2.49
CA ARG A 60 10.94 -10.61 -3.08
C ARG A 60 9.83 -10.83 -2.05
N ARG A 61 9.90 -11.90 -1.26
CA ARG A 61 8.90 -12.19 -0.21
C ARG A 61 8.94 -11.18 0.93
N ILE A 62 10.13 -10.81 1.39
CA ILE A 62 10.32 -9.82 2.47
C ILE A 62 9.74 -8.47 2.04
N LEU A 63 10.09 -8.00 0.84
CA LEU A 63 9.60 -6.73 0.29
C LEU A 63 8.07 -6.69 0.16
N LEU A 64 7.45 -7.81 -0.16
CA LEU A 64 5.99 -7.90 -0.30
C LEU A 64 5.25 -8.02 1.04
N ALA A 65 5.83 -8.70 2.03
CA ALA A 65 5.06 -9.15 3.20
C ALA A 65 5.55 -8.60 4.55
N GLU A 66 6.84 -8.30 4.67
CA GLU A 66 7.48 -8.07 5.97
C GLU A 66 7.92 -6.62 6.19
N VAL A 67 8.03 -5.82 5.13
CA VAL A 67 8.31 -4.40 5.25
C VAL A 67 7.10 -3.69 5.89
N PRO A 68 7.27 -3.05 7.06
CA PRO A 68 6.19 -2.34 7.71
C PRO A 68 5.79 -1.10 6.91
N THR A 69 4.50 -0.80 6.89
CA THR A 69 3.95 0.41 6.26
C THR A 69 2.87 1.02 7.14
N MET A 70 2.62 2.31 6.99
CA MET A 70 1.54 3.00 7.69
C MET A 70 0.24 2.89 6.90
N ALA A 71 -0.80 2.35 7.53
CA ALA A 71 -2.12 2.18 6.92
C ALA A 71 -3.24 2.58 7.89
N ILE A 72 -4.41 2.89 7.33
CA ILE A 72 -5.62 3.18 8.11
C ILE A 72 -6.22 1.85 8.58
N GLU A 73 -6.33 1.67 9.90
CA GLU A 73 -6.92 0.47 10.50
C GLU A 73 -8.33 0.74 11.04
N LYS A 74 -8.52 1.86 11.74
CA LYS A 74 -9.80 2.23 12.34
C LYS A 74 -10.38 3.47 11.68
N VAL A 75 -11.66 3.41 11.35
CA VAL A 75 -12.43 4.51 10.79
C VAL A 75 -13.63 4.75 11.69
N PHE A 76 -13.63 5.87 12.41
CA PHE A 76 -14.78 6.31 13.18
C PHE A 76 -15.66 7.20 12.31
N ILE A 77 -16.92 6.82 12.15
CA ILE A 77 -17.89 7.50 11.31
C ILE A 77 -18.89 8.21 12.21
N TYR A 78 -18.94 9.54 12.17
CA TYR A 78 -19.93 10.29 12.94
C TYR A 78 -21.25 10.45 12.20
N ASN A 79 -21.18 10.69 10.88
CA ASN A 79 -22.35 10.87 10.04
C ASN A 79 -21.98 10.60 8.57
N ASN A 80 -22.51 9.53 7.99
CA ASN A 80 -22.43 9.24 6.58
C ASN A 80 -23.83 9.28 5.97
N THR A 81 -24.07 10.27 5.10
CA THR A 81 -25.34 10.42 4.34
C THR A 81 -25.16 10.07 2.86
N SER A 82 -24.05 9.41 2.51
CA SER A 82 -23.74 9.01 1.14
C SER A 82 -24.54 7.80 0.69
N ILE A 83 -24.35 7.45 -0.59
CA ILE A 83 -24.89 6.22 -1.16
C ILE A 83 -23.95 5.03 -0.84
N VAL A 84 -22.68 5.30 -0.55
CA VAL A 84 -21.69 4.28 -0.23
C VAL A 84 -21.87 3.85 1.23
N GLN A 85 -22.02 2.55 1.41
CA GLN A 85 -22.09 1.91 2.73
C GLN A 85 -20.80 2.16 3.52
N ASP A 86 -20.95 2.23 4.84
CA ASP A 86 -19.88 2.56 5.76
C ASP A 86 -18.71 1.56 5.68
N GLU A 87 -19.02 0.26 5.60
CA GLU A 87 -18.03 -0.82 5.52
C GLU A 87 -17.24 -0.75 4.22
N VAL A 88 -17.92 -0.48 3.11
CA VAL A 88 -17.29 -0.34 1.79
C VAL A 88 -16.39 0.88 1.76
N LEU A 89 -16.82 2.00 2.37
CA LEU A 89 -16.00 3.20 2.43
C LEU A 89 -14.77 3.01 3.31
N ALA A 90 -14.92 2.44 4.51
CA ALA A 90 -13.81 2.15 5.41
C ALA A 90 -12.79 1.21 4.76
N HIS A 91 -13.25 0.14 4.10
CA HIS A 91 -12.38 -0.78 3.37
C HIS A 91 -11.58 -0.07 2.27
N ARG A 92 -12.22 0.82 1.51
CA ARG A 92 -11.52 1.60 0.47
C ARG A 92 -10.50 2.56 1.06
N LEU A 93 -10.82 3.23 2.17
CA LEU A 93 -9.88 4.11 2.88
C LEU A 93 -8.67 3.33 3.41
N GLY A 94 -8.86 2.10 3.88
CA GLY A 94 -7.77 1.22 4.32
C GLY A 94 -6.74 0.89 3.23
N LEU A 95 -7.12 0.97 1.95
CA LEU A 95 -6.24 0.69 0.81
C LEU A 95 -5.49 1.93 0.28
N VAL A 96 -5.73 3.12 0.86
CA VAL A 96 -5.04 4.34 0.42
C VAL A 96 -3.64 4.35 1.02
N PRO A 97 -2.57 4.34 0.20
CA PRO A 97 -1.20 4.32 0.70
C PRO A 97 -0.84 5.68 1.31
N ILE A 98 -0.37 5.70 2.56
CA ILE A 98 -0.03 6.93 3.28
C ILE A 98 1.47 7.20 3.28
N LYS A 99 1.86 8.43 2.93
CA LYS A 99 3.25 8.91 3.02
C LYS A 99 3.60 9.30 4.47
N ALA A 100 3.78 8.31 5.32
CA ALA A 100 4.33 8.46 6.67
C ALA A 100 5.45 7.44 6.87
N ASP A 101 6.55 7.83 7.51
CA ASP A 101 7.67 6.92 7.77
C ASP A 101 7.31 5.98 8.93
N PRO A 102 7.14 4.67 8.70
CA PRO A 102 6.75 3.71 9.74
C PRO A 102 7.83 3.51 10.81
N ARG A 103 9.08 3.93 10.56
CA ARG A 103 10.19 3.78 11.51
C ARG A 103 10.10 4.73 12.71
N LEU A 104 9.27 5.76 12.60
CA LEU A 104 9.06 6.75 13.66
C LEU A 104 7.97 6.30 14.66
N PHE A 105 7.28 5.20 14.39
CA PHE A 105 6.15 4.72 15.18
C PHE A 105 6.46 3.35 15.76
N GLU A 106 6.06 3.13 17.01
CA GLU A 106 6.11 1.81 17.63
C GLU A 106 4.87 0.99 17.23
N TYR A 107 5.01 -0.33 17.27
CA TYR A 107 3.85 -1.19 17.11
C TYR A 107 2.94 -1.03 18.32
N LYS A 108 1.65 -0.91 18.04
CA LYS A 108 0.61 -0.76 19.04
C LYS A 108 0.77 -1.79 20.16
N ASN A 109 1.04 -1.32 21.38
CA ASN A 109 0.92 -2.12 22.57
C ASN A 109 -0.55 -2.17 23.03
N ILE A 110 -0.90 -3.04 23.98
CA ILE A 110 -2.30 -3.22 24.43
C ILE A 110 -2.95 -1.89 24.86
N GLU A 111 -2.14 -0.94 25.34
CA GLU A 111 -2.53 0.43 25.68
C GLU A 111 -2.08 1.38 24.56
N ALA A 112 -3.04 2.04 23.89
CA ALA A 112 -2.74 2.95 22.80
C ALA A 112 -2.15 4.26 23.35
N SER A 113 -0.92 4.59 22.97
CA SER A 113 -0.28 5.85 23.30
C SER A 113 -0.34 6.85 22.12
N GLU A 114 -0.18 8.14 22.41
CA GLU A 114 -0.14 9.20 21.39
C GLU A 114 1.05 9.05 20.43
N ILE A 115 2.11 8.38 20.87
CA ILE A 115 3.31 8.10 20.05
C ILE A 115 3.10 7.02 18.98
N ASP A 116 2.03 6.23 19.08
CA ASP A 116 1.83 5.05 18.23
C ASP A 116 0.89 5.32 17.05
N THR A 117 0.23 6.48 17.02
CA THR A 117 -0.92 6.71 16.12
C THR A 117 -0.90 8.05 15.41
N ILE A 118 -1.40 8.03 14.18
CA ILE A 118 -1.76 9.24 13.45
C ILE A 118 -3.29 9.28 13.35
N GLN A 119 -3.88 10.43 13.71
CA GLN A 119 -5.29 10.70 13.54
C GLN A 119 -5.51 11.68 12.39
N LEU A 120 -6.28 11.28 11.39
CA LEU A 120 -6.67 12.13 10.26
C LEU A 120 -8.17 12.40 10.29
N GLN A 121 -8.57 13.64 9.98
CA GLN A 121 -9.98 14.01 9.90
C GLN A 121 -10.38 14.30 8.46
N LEU A 122 -11.34 13.53 7.93
CA LEU A 122 -11.93 13.79 6.62
C LEU A 122 -13.28 14.48 6.79
N LYS A 123 -13.33 15.77 6.41
CA LYS A 123 -14.54 16.58 6.45
C LYS A 123 -14.89 17.13 5.08
N ILE A 124 -15.94 16.57 4.48
CA ILE A 124 -16.39 16.94 3.14
C ILE A 124 -17.85 17.38 3.21
N LYS A 125 -18.20 18.40 2.41
CA LYS A 125 -19.57 18.83 2.21
C LYS A 125 -19.80 19.04 0.71
N CYS A 126 -20.67 18.23 0.12
CA CYS A 126 -21.12 18.48 -1.25
C CYS A 126 -22.19 19.57 -1.24
N SER A 127 -22.03 20.57 -2.10
CA SER A 127 -22.97 21.68 -2.25
C SER A 127 -23.18 22.02 -3.72
N ARG A 128 -24.34 22.57 -4.04
CA ARG A 128 -24.61 23.04 -5.40
C ARG A 128 -23.78 24.28 -5.68
N ASN A 129 -23.10 24.30 -6.81
CA ASN A 129 -22.31 25.45 -7.24
C ASN A 129 -23.26 26.58 -7.69
N PRO A 130 -23.27 27.74 -7.01
CA PRO A 130 -24.14 28.86 -7.39
C PRO A 130 -23.73 29.54 -8.71
N ARG A 131 -22.49 29.30 -9.18
CA ARG A 131 -21.96 29.86 -10.43
C ARG A 131 -22.14 28.94 -11.64
N ALA A 132 -22.75 27.78 -11.47
CA ALA A 132 -22.96 26.85 -12.57
C ALA A 132 -23.93 27.43 -13.61
N SER A 133 -23.65 27.24 -14.90
CA SER A 133 -24.60 27.64 -15.93
C SER A 133 -25.90 26.83 -15.80
N LYS A 134 -27.04 27.45 -16.09
CA LYS A 134 -28.36 26.80 -16.00
C LYS A 134 -28.54 25.66 -17.02
N GLU A 135 -27.69 25.64 -18.03
CA GLU A 135 -27.73 24.72 -19.18
C GLU A 135 -26.74 23.55 -19.01
N SER A 136 -25.74 23.70 -18.13
CA SER A 136 -24.79 22.63 -17.84
C SER A 136 -25.47 21.39 -17.24
N SER A 137 -25.12 20.23 -17.79
CA SER A 137 -25.50 18.91 -17.25
C SER A 137 -24.34 18.20 -16.55
N ASP A 138 -23.12 18.75 -16.63
CA ASP A 138 -21.92 18.16 -16.04
C ASP A 138 -21.96 18.31 -14.49
N PRO A 139 -21.91 17.20 -13.73
CA PRO A 139 -21.80 17.24 -12.28
C PRO A 139 -20.59 18.04 -11.76
N ARG A 140 -19.50 18.13 -12.53
CA ARG A 140 -18.30 18.90 -12.18
C ARG A 140 -18.52 20.39 -12.15
N GLU A 141 -19.41 20.89 -13.00
CA GLU A 141 -19.80 22.30 -13.02
C GLU A 141 -20.90 22.57 -11.99
N LEU A 142 -21.88 21.66 -11.90
CA LEU A 142 -23.08 21.81 -11.07
C LEU A 142 -22.83 21.67 -9.56
N TYR A 143 -21.83 20.90 -9.14
CA TYR A 143 -21.62 20.56 -7.73
C TYR A 143 -20.16 20.72 -7.29
N LEU A 144 -19.97 21.44 -6.19
CA LEU A 144 -18.70 21.56 -5.49
C LEU A 144 -18.49 20.33 -4.62
N ASN A 145 -17.27 19.78 -4.61
CA ASN A 145 -16.87 18.63 -3.78
C ASN A 145 -17.74 17.38 -3.99
N HIS A 146 -18.29 17.19 -5.20
CA HIS A 146 -19.09 16.00 -5.55
C HIS A 146 -18.22 14.74 -5.75
N ILE A 147 -16.92 14.92 -5.93
CA ILE A 147 -15.90 13.87 -5.84
C ILE A 147 -15.17 14.13 -4.53
N ALA A 148 -15.32 13.20 -3.58
CA ALA A 148 -14.78 13.35 -2.24
C ALA A 148 -13.24 13.35 -2.21
N LEU A 149 -12.58 12.72 -3.19
CA LEU A 149 -11.13 12.53 -3.17
C LEU A 149 -10.53 12.77 -4.55
N HIS A 150 -9.93 13.94 -4.72
CA HIS A 150 -8.91 14.17 -5.74
C HIS A 150 -7.56 14.26 -5.01
N LEU A 151 -6.91 13.11 -4.82
CA LEU A 151 -5.61 13.01 -4.15
C LEU A 151 -4.48 13.48 -5.08
N ASN A 152 -4.53 14.73 -5.55
CA ASN A 152 -3.38 15.30 -6.26
C ASN A 152 -2.19 15.59 -5.33
N SER A 153 -2.35 15.39 -4.01
CA SER A 153 -1.31 15.46 -3.00
C SER A 153 -0.93 14.09 -2.41
N PHE A 154 -1.47 12.97 -2.92
CA PHE A 154 -1.28 11.66 -2.29
C PHE A 154 -1.33 10.53 -3.32
N SER A 155 -0.21 10.37 -4.02
CA SER A 155 -0.08 9.40 -5.10
C SER A 155 0.24 8.00 -4.57
N ARG A 156 -0.54 6.95 -4.85
CA ARG A 156 -1.67 6.86 -5.78
C ARG A 156 -2.51 5.63 -5.42
N GLY A 157 -3.53 5.85 -4.61
CA GLY A 157 -4.70 4.98 -4.49
C GLY A 157 -5.93 5.88 -4.39
N ALA A 158 -6.63 6.09 -5.50
CA ALA A 158 -7.75 7.03 -5.55
C ALA A 158 -9.06 6.35 -5.12
N VAL A 159 -9.63 6.79 -3.99
CA VAL A 159 -10.97 6.35 -3.55
C VAL A 159 -12.02 7.33 -4.06
N SER A 160 -12.56 7.08 -5.25
CA SER A 160 -13.68 7.87 -5.77
C SER A 160 -15.00 7.47 -5.09
N ALA A 161 -15.53 8.33 -4.20
CA ALA A 161 -16.93 8.25 -3.77
C ALA A 161 -17.74 9.34 -4.49
N GLY A 162 -18.72 8.92 -5.30
CA GLY A 162 -19.61 9.83 -6.03
C GLY A 162 -20.76 10.30 -5.15
N LEU A 163 -20.90 11.61 -5.02
CA LEU A 163 -21.97 12.25 -4.26
C LEU A 163 -23.09 12.77 -5.16
N ARG A 164 -24.35 12.43 -4.82
CA ARG A 164 -25.54 13.01 -5.45
C ARG A 164 -26.46 13.64 -4.41
N ARG A 165 -26.96 14.85 -4.75
CA ARG A 165 -27.92 15.78 -4.10
C ARG A 165 -28.11 15.73 -2.56
N SER A 166 -28.29 16.92 -2.01
CA SER A 166 -28.43 17.29 -0.59
C SER A 166 -27.10 17.48 0.14
N SER A 167 -27.08 18.41 1.10
CA SER A 167 -25.94 18.85 1.90
C SER A 167 -25.43 17.70 2.78
N LYS A 168 -24.61 16.83 2.21
CA LYS A 168 -24.07 15.65 2.89
C LYS A 168 -22.79 16.05 3.60
N TYR A 169 -22.82 16.00 4.94
CA TYR A 169 -21.65 16.19 5.79
C TYR A 169 -20.99 14.84 6.01
N TYR A 170 -19.66 14.87 5.99
CA TYR A 170 -18.82 13.74 6.30
C TYR A 170 -17.93 14.11 7.46
N PHE A 171 -17.84 13.23 8.45
CA PHE A 171 -16.87 13.35 9.50
C PHE A 171 -16.35 11.95 9.75
N TYR A 172 -15.11 11.73 9.34
CA TYR A 172 -14.36 10.52 9.60
C TYR A 172 -13.15 10.86 10.46
N CYS A 173 -12.93 10.12 11.53
CA CYS A 173 -11.63 10.07 12.20
C CYS A 173 -10.95 8.77 11.80
N LEU A 174 -9.76 8.88 11.22
CA LEU A 174 -8.98 7.75 10.71
C LEU A 174 -7.80 7.57 11.65
N THR A 175 -7.71 6.43 12.31
CA THR A 175 -6.55 6.08 13.13
C THR A 175 -5.65 5.13 12.36
N MET A 176 -4.37 5.48 12.31
CA MET A 176 -3.36 4.74 11.60
C MET A 176 -2.35 4.11 12.54
N TYR A 177 -1.83 2.95 12.13
CA TYR A 177 -0.80 2.20 12.84
C TYR A 177 0.23 1.65 11.85
N PRO A 178 1.44 1.31 12.29
CA PRO A 178 2.37 0.51 11.49
C PRO A 178 1.85 -0.93 11.38
N VAL A 179 1.66 -1.40 10.14
CA VAL A 179 1.11 -2.73 9.83
C VAL A 179 2.11 -3.52 8.99
N LYS A 180 2.22 -4.83 9.25
CA LYS A 180 2.85 -5.77 8.31
C LYS A 180 1.79 -6.29 7.34
N VAL A 181 2.11 -6.41 6.07
CA VAL A 181 1.14 -6.79 5.02
C VAL A 181 0.45 -8.13 5.32
N ASN A 182 1.11 -9.05 6.04
CA ASN A 182 0.56 -10.34 6.44
C ASN A 182 -0.10 -10.41 7.83
N SER A 183 -0.21 -9.29 8.56
CA SER A 183 -0.84 -9.29 9.90
C SER A 183 -2.35 -9.12 9.89
N TYR A 184 -3.03 -9.16 8.73
CA TYR A 184 -4.49 -9.24 8.72
C TYR A 184 -4.92 -10.63 9.23
N PRO A 185 -5.55 -10.75 10.42
CA PRO A 185 -6.34 -11.93 10.69
C PRO A 185 -7.50 -11.98 9.67
N PRO A 186 -8.15 -13.14 9.43
CA PRO A 186 -9.47 -13.14 8.80
C PRO A 186 -10.33 -12.14 9.57
N LEU A 187 -10.79 -11.10 8.88
CA LEU A 187 -11.42 -9.90 9.42
C LEU A 187 -12.25 -10.22 10.67
N PRO A 188 -11.88 -9.74 11.88
CA PRO A 188 -12.86 -9.67 12.94
C PRO A 188 -13.93 -8.68 12.47
N ALA A 189 -15.18 -9.07 12.65
CA ALA A 189 -16.35 -8.29 12.25
C ALA A 189 -16.13 -6.80 12.53
N VAL A 190 -16.32 -6.00 11.48
CA VAL A 190 -16.40 -4.54 11.56
C VAL A 190 -17.32 -4.20 12.74
N THR A 191 -16.76 -3.67 13.82
CA THR A 191 -17.58 -3.13 14.89
C THR A 191 -17.97 -1.73 14.42
N VAL A 192 -19.17 -1.67 13.83
CA VAL A 192 -19.90 -0.42 13.54
C VAL A 192 -20.36 0.19 14.85
#